data_AF-A0A2D7AR37-F1
#
_entry.id   AF-A0A2D7AR37-F1
#
_cell.length_a   1.000
_cell.length_b   1.000
_cell.length_c   1.000
_cell.angle_alpha   90.00
_cell.angle_beta   90.00
_cell.angle_gamma   90.00
#
_symmetry.space_group_name_H-M   'P 1'
#
loop_
_entity.id
_entity.type
_entity.pdbx_description
1 polymer ?
#
loop_
_entity_poly.entity_id
_entity_poly.type
_entity_poly.pdbx_seq_one_letter_code
_entity_poly.pdbx_strand_id
1 'polypeptide(L)'
;MPPPKPAIEALPPSPAPAPEPEVVEEDSYSGLYAKKSGKPLQQVYGHIDRISQGEIGSLLDRYSDRFGHELDRDIIVMRKEERDDKVAEVRDSPTVQLLNQEEEEQSHLDGNTLVELNTQLTTIEDELRRLKPEYQSAKDEGDRELLRELRPMLESLMSERKLVKAVIAGEADIDELIESDDEEEYEAEVDEEEESYVAEPADESDDLFLEFVSIVDALLGSNLPEDKIEEFTKSDGFEVYRSVGSSPENSTEDDRSEFFSVVDTLLGGMPEDAIAEFVDSEEFETYRAIGAMYS
;
A
#
# COMPACT_ATOMS: atom_id res chain seq x y z
N MET A 1 47.06 8.58 83.23
CA MET A 1 46.14 9.68 82.89
C MET A 1 46.95 10.80 82.26
N PRO A 2 46.97 10.92 80.92
CA PRO A 2 47.53 12.08 80.23
C PRO A 2 46.47 13.19 79.99
N PRO A 3 46.89 14.46 79.91
CA PRO A 3 46.07 15.67 79.97
C PRO A 3 45.33 16.03 78.66
N PRO A 4 44.31 16.91 78.71
CA PRO A 4 43.46 17.25 77.57
C PRO A 4 44.21 18.13 76.56
N LYS A 5 43.97 17.89 75.26
CA LYS A 5 44.46 18.72 74.17
C LYS A 5 43.34 19.59 73.57
N PRO A 6 43.68 20.78 73.05
CA PRO A 6 42.88 21.99 73.16
C PRO A 6 41.95 22.26 71.97
N ALA A 7 41.03 23.20 72.21
CA ALA A 7 40.04 23.74 71.29
C ALA A 7 40.66 24.27 69.98
N ILE A 8 40.04 23.91 68.85
CA ILE A 8 40.32 24.50 67.55
C ILE A 8 39.51 25.78 67.43
N GLU A 9 40.23 26.84 67.12
CA GLU A 9 39.82 28.22 66.90
C GLU A 9 38.77 28.32 65.77
N ALA A 10 37.64 28.99 66.05
CA ALA A 10 36.57 29.18 65.07
C ALA A 10 36.97 30.25 64.04
N LEU A 11 37.02 29.86 62.77
CA LEU A 11 37.08 30.78 61.63
C LEU A 11 35.75 31.56 61.51
N PRO A 12 35.78 32.83 61.03
CA PRO A 12 34.61 33.69 60.99
C PRO A 12 33.56 33.23 59.96
N PRO A 13 32.27 33.60 60.14
CA PRO A 13 31.21 33.20 59.22
C PRO A 13 31.39 33.84 57.84
N SER A 14 31.19 33.01 56.80
CA SER A 14 31.12 33.44 55.39
C SER A 14 29.93 34.38 55.17
N PRO A 15 30.06 35.45 54.36
CA PRO A 15 29.00 36.42 54.13
C PRO A 15 27.81 35.80 53.37
N ALA A 16 26.59 36.16 53.78
CA ALA A 16 25.35 35.72 53.14
C ALA A 16 25.28 36.19 51.67
N PRO A 17 24.64 35.41 50.77
CA PRO A 17 24.52 35.74 49.36
C PRO A 17 23.64 36.97 49.15
N ALA A 18 24.11 37.89 48.30
CA ALA A 18 23.36 39.04 47.84
C ALA A 18 22.22 38.62 46.88
N PRO A 19 21.10 39.35 46.82
CA PRO A 19 19.97 39.01 45.96
C PRO A 19 20.33 39.19 44.47
N GLU A 20 19.92 38.22 43.66
CA GLU A 20 20.05 38.20 42.20
C GLU A 20 19.18 39.28 41.54
N PRO A 21 19.62 39.90 40.43
CA PRO A 21 18.76 40.77 39.62
C PRO A 21 17.85 39.91 38.73
N GLU A 22 16.53 40.17 38.77
CA GLU A 22 15.57 39.64 37.81
C GLU A 22 15.87 40.18 36.41
N VAL A 23 16.19 39.28 35.48
CA VAL A 23 16.44 39.61 34.07
C VAL A 23 15.13 39.41 33.31
N VAL A 24 14.62 40.50 32.74
CA VAL A 24 13.43 40.51 31.87
C VAL A 24 13.79 39.78 30.57
N GLU A 25 13.02 38.74 30.22
CA GLU A 25 13.20 38.00 28.97
C GLU A 25 12.69 38.83 27.79
N GLU A 26 13.60 39.22 26.89
CA GLU A 26 13.26 39.60 25.52
C GLU A 26 13.62 38.41 24.61
N ASP A 27 12.70 38.04 23.70
CA ASP A 27 12.85 36.95 22.72
C ASP A 27 13.99 37.23 21.71
N SER A 28 15.23 37.10 22.17
CA SER A 28 16.44 37.19 21.35
C SER A 28 16.93 35.80 20.94
N TYR A 29 17.27 35.67 19.66
CA TYR A 29 17.75 34.46 18.99
C TYR A 29 19.01 33.82 19.63
N SER A 30 19.70 34.54 20.49
CA SER A 30 20.81 34.04 21.31
C SER A 30 20.38 33.01 22.37
N GLY A 31 19.10 33.00 22.77
CA GLY A 31 18.54 32.05 23.73
C GLY A 31 18.44 30.62 23.20
N LEU A 32 18.35 30.43 21.88
CA LEU A 32 18.22 29.10 21.25
C LEU A 32 19.47 28.21 21.43
N TYR A 33 20.63 28.81 21.71
CA TYR A 33 21.89 28.10 21.99
C TYR A 33 22.33 28.21 23.46
N ALA A 34 21.45 28.70 24.36
CA ALA A 34 21.74 28.71 25.77
C ALA A 34 21.97 27.27 26.27
N LYS A 35 23.09 27.06 26.96
CA LYS A 35 23.55 25.74 27.43
C LYS A 35 22.59 25.23 28.51
N LYS A 36 21.55 24.51 28.10
CA LYS A 36 20.56 23.82 28.95
C LYS A 36 21.11 22.68 29.82
N SER A 37 22.41 22.39 29.75
CA SER A 37 23.08 21.40 30.60
C SER A 37 24.01 22.09 31.60
N GLY A 38 23.64 22.06 32.87
CA GLY A 38 24.47 22.54 33.99
C GLY A 38 25.71 21.68 34.30
N LYS A 39 25.99 20.64 33.49
CA LYS A 39 27.17 19.79 33.63
C LYS A 39 28.33 20.35 32.79
N PRO A 40 29.57 20.39 33.32
CA PRO A 40 30.70 20.92 32.59
C PRO A 40 30.96 20.11 31.31
N LEU A 41 31.29 20.78 30.21
CA LEU A 41 31.47 20.19 28.87
C LEU A 41 32.37 18.93 28.89
N GLN A 42 33.37 18.93 29.76
CA GLN A 42 34.31 17.83 29.96
C GLN A 42 33.66 16.51 30.43
N GLN A 43 32.53 16.54 31.15
CA GLN A 43 31.78 15.33 31.56
C GLN A 43 30.92 14.73 30.42
N VAL A 44 30.47 15.56 29.48
CA VAL A 44 29.74 15.12 28.29
C VAL A 44 30.69 14.39 27.34
N TYR A 45 31.91 14.92 27.17
CA TYR A 45 32.97 14.26 26.40
C TYR A 45 33.65 13.10 27.16
N GLY A 46 33.63 13.08 28.49
CA GLY A 46 34.17 11.95 29.28
C GLY A 46 33.39 10.64 29.14
N HIS A 47 32.13 10.69 28.66
CA HIS A 47 31.39 9.49 28.26
C HIS A 47 31.91 8.88 26.96
N ILE A 48 32.60 9.67 26.14
CA ILE A 48 33.23 9.22 24.89
C ILE A 48 34.58 8.54 25.20
N ASP A 49 35.23 8.87 26.31
CA ASP A 49 36.53 8.28 26.67
C ASP A 49 36.41 6.89 27.34
N ARG A 50 35.21 6.47 27.76
CA ARG A 50 34.92 5.04 28.01
C ARG A 50 34.83 4.20 26.72
N ILE A 51 34.79 4.85 25.55
CA ILE A 51 34.97 4.22 24.23
C ILE A 51 36.47 4.10 23.88
N SER A 52 37.38 4.76 24.62
CA SER A 52 38.82 4.79 24.31
C SER A 52 39.67 3.72 25.01
N GLN A 53 39.12 2.94 25.94
CA GLN A 53 39.77 1.73 26.46
C GLN A 53 39.50 0.51 25.56
N GLY A 54 39.91 0.62 24.30
CA GLY A 54 40.76 -0.37 23.63
C GLY A 54 40.29 -1.80 23.35
N GLU A 55 39.08 -2.23 23.70
CA GLU A 55 38.57 -3.54 23.25
C GLU A 55 37.11 -3.42 22.81
N ILE A 56 36.89 -2.49 21.90
CA ILE A 56 35.66 -2.42 21.12
C ILE A 56 36.12 -2.67 19.70
N GLY A 57 35.69 -3.81 19.15
CA GLY A 57 36.06 -4.27 17.82
C GLY A 57 35.97 -3.17 16.75
N SER A 58 36.64 -3.46 15.63
CA SER A 58 36.71 -2.60 14.44
C SER A 58 35.37 -1.90 14.18
N LEU A 59 35.40 -0.70 13.61
CA LEU A 59 34.19 -0.04 13.13
C LEU A 59 33.33 -1.01 12.29
N LEU A 60 33.98 -1.89 11.51
CA LEU A 60 33.37 -2.98 10.75
C LEU A 60 32.63 -4.02 11.63
N ASP A 61 33.15 -4.31 12.81
CA ASP A 61 32.62 -5.26 13.80
C ASP A 61 31.37 -4.70 14.49
N ARG A 62 31.30 -3.38 14.69
CA ARG A 62 30.09 -2.69 15.20
C ARG A 62 28.98 -2.56 14.14
N TYR A 63 29.34 -2.58 12.86
CA TYR A 63 28.39 -2.59 11.74
C TYR A 63 28.03 -4.03 11.29
N SER A 64 28.78 -5.05 11.73
CA SER A 64 28.50 -6.47 11.45
C SER A 64 27.10 -6.86 11.94
N ASP A 65 26.69 -6.38 13.12
CA ASP A 65 25.34 -6.59 13.67
C ASP A 65 24.22 -5.90 12.86
N ARG A 66 24.53 -4.84 12.11
CA ARG A 66 23.55 -4.17 11.22
C ARG A 66 23.48 -4.83 9.85
N PHE A 67 24.48 -5.65 9.51
CA PHE A 67 24.60 -6.36 8.23
C PHE A 67 24.36 -7.87 8.38
N GLY A 68 23.48 -8.26 9.31
CA GLY A 68 23.21 -9.67 9.61
C GLY A 68 24.45 -10.38 10.14
N HIS A 69 24.33 -11.01 11.30
CA HIS A 69 25.40 -11.88 11.80
C HIS A 69 25.77 -12.93 10.72
N GLU A 70 27.01 -13.40 10.66
CA GLU A 70 27.40 -14.50 9.75
C GLU A 70 26.43 -15.68 9.89
N LEU A 71 26.03 -15.98 11.13
CA LEU A 71 24.97 -16.93 11.45
C LEU A 71 23.62 -16.58 10.80
N ASP A 72 23.19 -15.32 10.79
CA ASP A 72 21.90 -14.93 10.19
C ASP A 72 21.93 -15.10 8.67
N ARG A 73 23.07 -14.84 8.03
CA ARG A 73 23.26 -15.12 6.61
C ARG A 73 23.20 -16.61 6.34
N ASP A 74 23.89 -17.40 7.13
CA ASP A 74 23.87 -18.86 7.03
C ASP A 74 22.46 -19.41 7.30
N ILE A 75 21.73 -18.84 8.27
CA ILE A 75 20.35 -19.18 8.57
C ILE A 75 19.43 -18.83 7.39
N ILE A 76 19.62 -17.68 6.74
CA ILE A 76 18.81 -17.30 5.57
C ILE A 76 19.08 -18.25 4.40
N VAL A 77 20.35 -18.59 4.16
CA VAL A 77 20.72 -19.57 3.12
C VAL A 77 20.13 -20.93 3.45
N MET A 78 20.27 -21.43 4.67
CA MET A 78 19.69 -22.71 5.09
C MET A 78 18.16 -22.70 4.98
N ARG A 79 17.47 -21.63 5.41
CA ARG A 79 16.00 -21.53 5.26
C ARG A 79 15.55 -21.47 3.80
N LYS A 80 16.37 -20.88 2.94
CA LYS A 80 16.13 -20.86 1.49
C LYS A 80 16.32 -22.25 0.90
N GLU A 81 17.42 -22.93 1.23
CA GLU A 81 17.67 -24.32 0.82
C GLU A 81 16.57 -25.26 1.32
N GLU A 82 16.14 -25.17 2.58
CA GLU A 82 15.03 -25.95 3.12
C GLU A 82 13.71 -25.71 2.37
N ARG A 83 13.43 -24.46 1.96
CA ARG A 83 12.26 -24.14 1.13
C ARG A 83 12.39 -24.73 -0.27
N ASP A 84 13.56 -24.57 -0.89
CA ASP A 84 13.81 -25.05 -2.25
C ASP A 84 13.77 -26.58 -2.29
N ASP A 85 14.32 -27.27 -1.29
CA ASP A 85 14.26 -28.72 -1.12
C ASP A 85 12.81 -29.20 -0.95
N LYS A 86 12.01 -28.52 -0.12
CA LYS A 86 10.59 -28.85 0.05
C LYS A 86 9.80 -28.64 -1.25
N VAL A 87 10.09 -27.58 -2.00
CA VAL A 87 9.48 -27.33 -3.31
C VAL A 87 9.88 -28.42 -4.30
N ALA A 88 11.15 -28.82 -4.32
CA ALA A 88 11.64 -29.91 -5.15
C ALA A 88 11.00 -31.26 -4.78
N GLU A 89 10.85 -31.56 -3.49
CA GLU A 89 10.17 -32.75 -3.00
C GLU A 89 8.71 -32.79 -3.45
N VAL A 90 7.98 -31.68 -3.36
CA VAL A 90 6.60 -31.59 -3.86
C VAL A 90 6.56 -31.79 -5.38
N ARG A 91 7.48 -31.19 -6.13
CA ARG A 91 7.55 -31.30 -7.60
C ARG A 91 7.87 -32.72 -8.06
N ASP A 92 8.78 -33.40 -7.37
CA ASP A 92 9.25 -34.73 -7.74
C ASP A 92 8.40 -35.84 -7.07
N SER A 93 7.50 -35.48 -6.15
CA SER A 93 6.55 -36.42 -5.56
C SER A 93 5.55 -36.93 -6.60
N PRO A 94 5.31 -38.25 -6.70
CA PRO A 94 4.33 -38.80 -7.61
C PRO A 94 2.92 -38.33 -7.24
N THR A 95 2.20 -37.74 -8.19
CA THR A 95 0.80 -37.36 -8.00
C THR A 95 -0.08 -38.60 -7.91
N VAL A 96 -0.83 -38.74 -6.82
CA VAL A 96 -1.79 -39.83 -6.62
C VAL A 96 -3.17 -39.32 -7.02
N GLN A 97 -3.69 -39.83 -8.13
CA GLN A 97 -5.08 -39.63 -8.52
C GLN A 97 -5.98 -40.58 -7.73
N LEU A 98 -6.97 -40.05 -7.02
CA LEU A 98 -7.98 -40.83 -6.31
C LEU A 98 -8.97 -41.37 -7.33
N LEU A 99 -8.84 -42.64 -7.70
CA LEU A 99 -9.68 -43.29 -8.72
C LEU A 99 -11.16 -43.51 -8.33
N ASN A 100 -11.65 -42.93 -7.23
CA ASN A 100 -13.00 -43.16 -6.72
C ASN A 100 -13.62 -41.87 -6.13
N GLN A 101 -13.42 -40.74 -6.78
CA GLN A 101 -14.33 -39.62 -6.68
C GLN A 101 -14.85 -39.41 -8.09
N GLU A 102 -16.15 -39.51 -8.26
CA GLU A 102 -16.85 -39.23 -9.52
C GLU A 102 -16.65 -37.74 -9.86
N GLU A 103 -15.46 -37.39 -10.36
CA GLU A 103 -15.15 -36.14 -11.08
C GLU A 103 -15.17 -36.44 -12.59
N GLU A 104 -16.17 -37.20 -13.04
CA GLU A 104 -16.61 -37.17 -14.43
C GLU A 104 -17.59 -36.01 -14.63
N GLU A 105 -17.22 -34.80 -14.19
CA GLU A 105 -17.64 -33.61 -14.92
C GLU A 105 -16.62 -33.44 -16.05
N GLN A 106 -16.98 -34.09 -17.15
CA GLN A 106 -16.29 -34.11 -18.43
C GLN A 106 -15.69 -32.73 -18.73
N SER A 107 -14.37 -32.66 -18.94
CA SER A 107 -13.85 -31.59 -19.77
C SER A 107 -14.65 -31.66 -21.08
N HIS A 108 -15.42 -30.62 -21.38
CA HIS A 108 -16.26 -30.55 -22.57
C HIS A 108 -15.43 -30.70 -23.88
N LEU A 109 -14.10 -30.53 -23.76
CA LEU A 109 -13.10 -30.65 -24.79
C LEU A 109 -12.52 -32.07 -24.90
N ASP A 110 -12.34 -32.53 -26.14
CA ASP A 110 -11.55 -33.72 -26.45
C ASP A 110 -10.06 -33.46 -26.16
N GLY A 111 -9.29 -34.52 -25.86
CA GLY A 111 -7.87 -34.41 -25.54
C GLY A 111 -7.05 -33.80 -26.68
N ASN A 112 -7.45 -33.98 -27.93
CA ASN A 112 -6.79 -33.36 -29.09
C ASN A 112 -7.09 -31.85 -29.17
N THR A 113 -8.35 -31.44 -28.97
CA THR A 113 -8.74 -30.01 -29.01
C THR A 113 -8.09 -29.25 -27.87
N LEU A 114 -7.96 -29.87 -26.69
CA LEU A 114 -7.25 -29.28 -25.56
C LEU A 114 -5.77 -29.01 -25.88
N VAL A 115 -5.10 -29.93 -26.58
CA VAL A 115 -3.70 -29.74 -27.01
C VAL A 115 -3.59 -28.60 -28.02
N GLU A 116 -4.50 -28.54 -29.00
CA GLU A 116 -4.53 -27.47 -30.01
C GLU A 116 -4.74 -26.09 -29.37
N LEU A 117 -5.71 -25.93 -28.48
CA LEU A 117 -5.96 -24.68 -27.74
C LEU A 117 -4.76 -24.28 -26.89
N ASN A 118 -4.09 -25.23 -26.23
CA ASN A 118 -2.86 -24.92 -25.49
C ASN A 118 -1.73 -24.45 -26.41
N THR A 119 -1.60 -25.01 -27.62
CA THR A 119 -0.61 -24.51 -28.57
C THR A 119 -0.94 -23.10 -29.05
N GLN A 120 -2.22 -22.80 -29.32
CA GLN A 120 -2.67 -21.44 -29.67
C GLN A 120 -2.42 -20.46 -28.52
N LEU A 121 -2.72 -20.85 -27.28
CA LEU A 121 -2.44 -20.05 -26.11
C LEU A 121 -0.94 -19.70 -26.01
N THR A 122 -0.05 -20.67 -26.24
CA THR A 122 1.40 -20.40 -26.20
C THR A 122 1.85 -19.44 -27.29
N THR A 123 1.30 -19.53 -28.50
CA THR A 123 1.66 -18.60 -29.58
C THR A 123 1.20 -17.18 -29.28
N ILE A 124 -0.02 -17.01 -28.78
CA ILE A 124 -0.56 -15.71 -28.38
C ILE A 124 0.28 -15.09 -27.25
N GLU A 125 0.67 -15.90 -26.24
CA GLU A 125 1.49 -15.42 -25.13
C GLU A 125 2.90 -14.98 -25.55
N ASP A 126 3.51 -15.69 -26.51
CA ASP A 126 4.81 -15.32 -27.08
C ASP A 126 4.72 -14.01 -27.88
N GLU A 127 3.64 -13.80 -28.64
CA GLU A 127 3.37 -12.56 -29.37
C GLU A 127 3.14 -11.39 -28.41
N LEU A 128 2.30 -11.56 -27.38
CA LEU A 128 2.10 -10.55 -26.34
C LEU A 128 3.41 -10.20 -25.63
N ARG A 129 4.27 -11.18 -25.34
CA ARG A 129 5.58 -10.96 -24.72
C ARG A 129 6.52 -10.16 -25.62
N ARG A 130 6.40 -10.30 -26.94
CA ARG A 130 7.17 -9.53 -27.92
C ARG A 130 6.65 -8.09 -28.08
N LEU A 131 5.33 -7.91 -28.11
CA LEU A 131 4.69 -6.64 -28.45
C LEU A 131 4.53 -5.69 -27.26
N LYS A 132 4.31 -6.21 -26.05
CA LYS A 132 4.25 -5.40 -24.83
C LYS A 132 5.45 -4.47 -24.62
N PRO A 133 6.72 -4.94 -24.73
CA PRO A 133 7.86 -4.04 -24.59
C PRO A 133 7.95 -3.01 -25.72
N GLU A 134 7.53 -3.36 -26.93
CA GLU A 134 7.50 -2.44 -28.08
C GLU A 134 6.47 -1.32 -27.87
N TYR A 135 5.29 -1.66 -27.35
CA TYR A 135 4.27 -0.69 -26.94
C TYR A 135 4.76 0.23 -25.82
N GLN A 136 5.44 -0.31 -24.81
CA GLN A 136 6.04 0.48 -23.73
C GLN A 136 7.09 1.46 -24.27
N SER A 137 7.98 1.00 -25.16
CA SER A 137 8.94 1.91 -25.80
C SER A 137 8.28 2.98 -26.65
N ALA A 138 7.23 2.65 -27.42
CA ALA A 138 6.50 3.64 -28.21
C ALA A 138 5.76 4.65 -27.31
N LYS A 139 5.29 4.22 -26.14
CA LYS A 139 4.68 5.09 -25.12
C LYS A 139 5.71 6.05 -24.52
N ASP A 140 6.90 5.56 -24.20
CA ASP A 140 7.99 6.35 -23.64
C ASP A 140 8.57 7.36 -24.65
N GLU A 141 8.63 6.97 -25.93
CA GLU A 141 9.07 7.81 -27.04
C GLU A 141 7.98 8.77 -27.53
N GLY A 142 6.72 8.56 -27.13
CA GLY A 142 5.58 9.36 -27.55
C GLY A 142 5.21 9.17 -29.02
N ASP A 143 5.55 8.02 -29.61
CA ASP A 143 5.27 7.71 -31.01
C ASP A 143 3.79 7.33 -31.20
N ARG A 144 2.98 8.34 -31.49
CA ARG A 144 1.53 8.21 -31.66
C ARG A 144 1.13 7.32 -32.84
N GLU A 145 1.96 7.22 -33.87
CA GLU A 145 1.67 6.39 -35.04
C GLU A 145 1.79 4.91 -34.68
N LEU A 146 2.91 4.54 -34.05
CA LEU A 146 3.13 3.16 -33.57
C LEU A 146 2.13 2.76 -32.48
N LEU A 147 1.77 3.66 -31.57
CA LEU A 147 0.77 3.37 -30.54
C LEU A 147 -0.61 3.09 -31.15
N ARG A 148 -0.99 3.81 -32.21
CA ARG A 148 -2.27 3.59 -32.91
C ARG A 148 -2.32 2.22 -33.60
N GLU A 149 -1.18 1.71 -34.05
CA GLU A 149 -1.08 0.37 -34.65
C GLU A 149 -1.02 -0.74 -33.60
N LEU A 150 -0.25 -0.55 -32.51
CA LEU A 150 -0.03 -1.57 -31.49
C LEU A 150 -1.20 -1.77 -30.53
N ARG A 151 -1.99 -0.73 -30.24
CA ARG A 151 -3.16 -0.81 -29.34
C ARG A 151 -4.19 -1.86 -29.77
N PRO A 152 -4.79 -1.77 -30.98
CA PRO A 152 -5.80 -2.73 -31.38
C PRO A 152 -5.24 -4.15 -31.49
N MET A 153 -3.97 -4.30 -31.88
CA MET A 153 -3.32 -5.60 -31.98
C MET A 153 -3.10 -6.26 -30.61
N LEU A 154 -2.69 -5.49 -29.60
CA LEU A 154 -2.53 -5.99 -28.24
C LEU A 154 -3.89 -6.30 -27.60
N GLU A 155 -4.91 -5.48 -27.83
CA GLU A 155 -6.25 -5.69 -27.30
C GLU A 155 -6.87 -6.98 -27.86
N SER A 156 -6.80 -7.18 -29.18
CA SER A 156 -7.22 -8.42 -29.85
C SER A 156 -6.49 -9.65 -29.31
N LEU A 157 -5.15 -9.62 -29.19
CA LEU A 157 -4.41 -10.75 -28.63
C LEU A 157 -4.74 -11.01 -27.14
N MET A 158 -5.09 -9.97 -26.39
CA MET A 158 -5.48 -10.12 -24.98
C MET A 158 -6.89 -10.69 -24.83
N SER A 159 -7.85 -10.28 -25.67
CA SER A 159 -9.19 -10.86 -25.70
C SER A 159 -9.14 -12.33 -26.13
N GLU A 160 -8.41 -12.66 -27.19
CA GLU A 160 -8.22 -14.04 -27.67
C GLU A 160 -7.57 -14.90 -26.58
N ARG A 161 -6.50 -14.42 -25.93
CA ARG A 161 -5.87 -15.11 -24.79
C ARG A 161 -6.87 -15.41 -23.68
N LYS A 162 -7.70 -14.42 -23.32
CA LYS A 162 -8.68 -14.55 -22.24
C LYS A 162 -9.72 -15.62 -22.61
N LEU A 163 -10.20 -15.58 -23.84
CA LEU A 163 -11.25 -16.47 -24.33
C LEU A 163 -10.73 -17.91 -24.48
N VAL A 164 -9.57 -18.13 -25.10
CA VAL A 164 -8.91 -19.45 -25.18
C VAL A 164 -8.67 -20.03 -23.78
N LYS A 165 -8.26 -19.19 -22.82
CA LYS A 165 -8.05 -19.62 -21.44
C LYS A 165 -9.37 -19.98 -20.73
N ALA A 166 -10.44 -19.22 -20.94
CA ALA A 166 -11.77 -19.51 -20.39
C ALA A 166 -12.31 -20.83 -20.96
N VAL A 167 -12.14 -21.08 -22.25
CA VAL A 167 -12.52 -22.34 -22.89
C VAL A 167 -11.72 -23.52 -22.33
N ILE A 168 -10.40 -23.39 -22.18
CA ILE A 168 -9.55 -24.43 -21.56
C ILE A 168 -9.96 -24.73 -20.11
N ALA A 169 -10.37 -23.70 -19.36
CA ALA A 169 -10.85 -23.82 -17.98
C ALA A 169 -12.27 -24.40 -17.86
N GLY A 170 -13.00 -24.51 -18.98
CA GLY A 170 -14.40 -24.94 -19.00
C GLY A 170 -15.38 -23.86 -18.54
N GLU A 171 -14.96 -22.59 -18.52
CA GLU A 171 -15.78 -21.43 -18.14
C GLU A 171 -16.57 -20.87 -19.34
N ALA A 172 -16.10 -21.14 -20.57
CA ALA A 172 -16.71 -20.70 -21.83
C ALA A 172 -16.83 -21.87 -22.82
N ASP A 173 -17.83 -21.80 -23.69
CA ASP A 173 -18.04 -22.80 -24.73
C ASP A 173 -17.14 -22.55 -25.95
N ILE A 174 -16.79 -23.62 -26.67
CA ILE A 174 -15.95 -23.53 -27.88
C ILE A 174 -16.63 -22.70 -28.97
N ASP A 175 -17.95 -22.62 -28.99
CA ASP A 175 -18.70 -21.86 -29.99
C ASP A 175 -18.44 -20.34 -29.85
N GLU A 176 -18.11 -19.85 -28.65
CA GLU A 176 -17.75 -18.43 -28.42
C GLU A 176 -16.41 -18.05 -29.06
N LEU A 177 -15.48 -19.00 -29.26
CA LEU A 177 -14.22 -18.76 -30.02
C LEU A 177 -14.48 -18.45 -31.49
N ILE A 178 -15.57 -19.00 -32.04
CA ILE A 178 -15.88 -18.88 -33.47
C ILE A 178 -16.65 -17.59 -33.73
N GLU A 179 -17.50 -17.17 -32.80
CA GLU A 179 -18.27 -15.93 -32.90
C GLU A 179 -17.37 -14.68 -32.78
N SER A 180 -16.29 -14.73 -31.99
CA SER A 180 -15.33 -13.61 -31.87
C SER A 180 -14.52 -13.33 -33.14
N ASP A 181 -14.34 -14.32 -34.02
CA ASP A 181 -13.57 -14.16 -35.27
C ASP A 181 -14.38 -13.44 -36.38
N ASP A 182 -15.73 -13.41 -36.27
CA ASP A 182 -16.62 -12.89 -37.32
C ASP A 182 -17.33 -11.55 -36.95
N GLU A 183 -17.31 -11.10 -35.69
CA GLU A 183 -18.19 -10.00 -35.24
C GLU A 183 -17.51 -8.67 -34.83
N GLU A 184 -16.19 -8.53 -34.93
CA GLU A 184 -15.50 -7.29 -34.52
C GLU A 184 -14.99 -6.43 -35.70
N GLU A 185 -15.87 -6.08 -36.64
CA GLU A 185 -15.74 -4.84 -37.42
C GLU A 185 -16.33 -3.69 -36.58
N TYR A 186 -15.66 -3.34 -35.48
CA TYR A 186 -15.98 -2.12 -34.73
C TYR A 186 -15.57 -0.90 -35.56
N GLU A 187 -16.56 -0.23 -36.17
CA GLU A 187 -16.39 1.11 -36.73
C GLU A 187 -15.89 2.05 -35.63
N ALA A 188 -14.61 2.44 -35.74
CA ALA A 188 -13.98 3.42 -34.88
C ALA A 188 -14.65 4.80 -35.07
N GLU A 189 -15.62 5.13 -34.23
CA GLU A 189 -15.94 6.52 -33.93
C GLU A 189 -14.77 7.08 -33.11
N VAL A 190 -13.86 7.76 -33.83
CA VAL A 190 -12.73 8.48 -33.26
C VAL A 190 -13.29 9.65 -32.46
N ASP A 191 -13.40 9.50 -31.13
CA ASP A 191 -13.46 10.65 -30.23
C ASP A 191 -12.04 10.96 -29.73
N GLU A 192 -11.59 12.16 -30.07
CA GLU A 192 -10.17 12.54 -30.16
C GLU A 192 -9.61 13.10 -28.83
N GLU A 193 -10.30 12.93 -27.68
CA GLU A 193 -9.97 13.69 -26.45
C GLU A 193 -9.99 12.93 -25.11
N GLU A 194 -9.78 11.61 -25.05
CA GLU A 194 -9.48 10.97 -23.75
C GLU A 194 -8.06 10.38 -23.71
N GLU A 195 -7.16 11.10 -23.02
CA GLU A 195 -5.97 10.51 -22.41
C GLU A 195 -6.41 9.45 -21.39
N SER A 196 -6.72 8.25 -21.86
CA SER A 196 -6.92 7.11 -20.95
C SER A 196 -5.59 6.77 -20.30
N TYR A 197 -5.49 7.21 -19.03
CA TYR A 197 -4.51 6.71 -18.09
C TYR A 197 -4.59 5.18 -18.13
N VAL A 198 -3.45 4.54 -18.40
CA VAL A 198 -3.31 3.10 -18.31
C VAL A 198 -3.56 2.74 -16.84
N ALA A 199 -4.74 2.20 -16.55
CA ALA A 199 -5.03 1.58 -15.28
C ALA A 199 -4.05 0.40 -15.10
N GLU A 200 -3.21 0.50 -14.06
CA GLU A 200 -2.70 -0.70 -13.40
C GLU A 200 -3.90 -1.58 -13.02
N PRO A 201 -3.75 -2.91 -12.88
CA PRO A 201 -4.82 -3.72 -12.33
C PRO A 201 -5.11 -3.19 -10.92
N ALA A 202 -6.13 -2.35 -10.81
CA ALA A 202 -6.70 -1.92 -9.56
C ALA A 202 -7.13 -3.21 -8.85
N ASP A 203 -6.73 -3.39 -7.60
CA ASP A 203 -7.23 -4.53 -6.82
C ASP A 203 -8.77 -4.42 -6.80
N GLU A 204 -9.52 -5.53 -6.78
CA GLU A 204 -11.00 -5.48 -6.74
C GLU A 204 -11.53 -4.58 -5.58
N SER A 205 -10.71 -4.37 -4.54
CA SER A 205 -10.95 -3.43 -3.44
C SER A 205 -10.88 -1.95 -3.83
N ASP A 206 -10.06 -1.59 -4.81
CA ASP A 206 -9.93 -0.23 -5.32
C ASP A 206 -11.17 0.17 -6.11
N ASP A 207 -11.64 -0.70 -7.01
CA ASP A 207 -12.86 -0.47 -7.79
C ASP A 207 -14.09 -0.28 -6.86
N LEU A 208 -14.20 -1.12 -5.84
CA LEU A 208 -15.25 -1.02 -4.83
C LEU A 208 -15.17 0.31 -4.04
N PHE A 209 -13.95 0.78 -3.74
CA PHE A 209 -13.75 2.04 -3.02
C PHE A 209 -14.14 3.26 -3.88
N LEU A 210 -13.86 3.24 -5.18
CA LEU A 210 -14.31 4.29 -6.10
C LEU A 210 -15.84 4.37 -6.15
N GLU A 211 -16.50 3.22 -6.24
CA GLU A 211 -17.96 3.14 -6.19
C GLU A 211 -18.48 3.71 -4.87
N PHE A 212 -17.89 3.32 -3.74
CA PHE A 212 -18.25 3.85 -2.41
C PHE A 212 -18.11 5.37 -2.30
N VAL A 213 -17.02 5.96 -2.79
CA VAL A 213 -16.83 7.42 -2.76
C VAL A 213 -17.91 8.12 -3.59
N SER A 214 -18.30 7.55 -4.73
CA SER A 214 -19.38 8.10 -5.56
C SER A 214 -20.75 8.03 -4.87
N ILE A 215 -21.05 6.92 -4.20
CA ILE A 215 -22.27 6.72 -3.41
C ILE A 215 -22.32 7.75 -2.27
N VAL A 216 -21.22 7.89 -1.55
CA VAL A 216 -21.10 8.83 -0.42
C VAL A 216 -21.29 10.27 -0.88
N ASP A 217 -20.67 10.68 -1.99
CA ASP A 217 -20.80 12.05 -2.51
C ASP A 217 -22.25 12.33 -2.95
N ALA A 218 -22.90 11.38 -3.62
CA ALA A 218 -24.31 11.48 -3.99
C ALA A 218 -25.22 11.58 -2.75
N LEU A 219 -24.97 10.76 -1.73
CA LEU A 219 -25.77 10.70 -0.50
C LEU A 219 -25.60 11.99 0.33
N LEU A 220 -24.37 12.48 0.48
CA LEU A 220 -24.07 13.69 1.22
C LEU A 220 -24.49 14.96 0.48
N GLY A 221 -24.38 14.97 -0.85
CA GLY A 221 -24.76 16.11 -1.68
C GLY A 221 -26.27 16.37 -1.72
N SER A 222 -27.09 15.34 -1.56
CA SER A 222 -28.55 15.42 -1.69
C SER A 222 -29.30 15.51 -0.35
N ASN A 223 -28.78 14.87 0.71
CA ASN A 223 -29.55 14.65 1.93
C ASN A 223 -28.99 15.31 3.20
N LEU A 224 -27.85 16.02 3.12
CA LEU A 224 -27.27 16.65 4.30
C LEU A 224 -27.83 18.07 4.53
N PRO A 225 -28.34 18.40 5.74
CA PRO A 225 -28.80 19.75 6.06
C PRO A 225 -27.63 20.76 6.13
N GLU A 226 -27.87 22.01 5.72
CA GLU A 226 -26.84 23.08 5.68
C GLU A 226 -26.12 23.27 7.03
N ASP A 227 -26.85 23.16 8.14
CA ASP A 227 -26.30 23.27 9.50
C ASP A 227 -25.21 22.22 9.79
N LYS A 228 -25.35 21.01 9.23
CA LYS A 228 -24.39 19.92 9.40
C LYS A 228 -23.22 20.02 8.45
N ILE A 229 -23.44 20.55 7.24
CA ILE A 229 -22.35 20.88 6.31
C ILE A 229 -21.44 21.96 6.91
N GLU A 230 -22.02 22.99 7.54
CA GLU A 230 -21.26 24.04 8.21
C GLU A 230 -20.47 23.56 9.44
N GLU A 231 -21.00 22.56 10.17
CA GLU A 231 -20.30 21.93 11.28
C GLU A 231 -19.15 21.06 10.77
N PHE A 232 -19.40 20.28 9.71
CA PHE A 232 -18.43 19.37 9.11
C PHE A 232 -17.27 20.12 8.43
N THR A 233 -17.54 21.17 7.66
CA THR A 233 -16.51 22.00 7.00
C THR A 233 -15.53 22.68 7.97
N LYS A 234 -15.90 22.81 9.25
CA LYS A 234 -15.05 23.35 10.32
C LYS A 234 -14.33 22.25 11.10
N SER A 235 -14.64 20.98 10.84
CA SER A 235 -14.05 19.82 11.50
C SER A 235 -12.76 19.40 10.83
N ASP A 236 -11.87 18.75 11.59
CA ASP A 236 -10.58 18.25 11.10
C ASP A 236 -10.75 17.13 10.04
N GLY A 237 -11.90 16.43 10.03
CA GLY A 237 -12.21 15.36 9.07
C GLY A 237 -12.53 15.86 7.66
N PHE A 238 -12.79 17.16 7.49
CA PHE A 238 -13.09 17.74 6.18
C PHE A 238 -11.88 17.73 5.23
N GLU A 239 -10.66 17.87 5.75
CA GLU A 239 -9.45 17.83 4.93
C GLU A 239 -9.25 16.45 4.31
N VAL A 240 -9.47 15.38 5.08
CA VAL A 240 -9.42 13.99 4.62
C VAL A 240 -10.51 13.73 3.58
N TYR A 241 -11.75 14.12 3.87
CA TYR A 241 -12.87 14.01 2.92
C TYR A 241 -12.58 14.69 1.59
N ARG A 242 -12.04 15.91 1.64
CA ARG A 242 -11.69 16.65 0.42
C ARG A 242 -10.54 16.01 -0.35
N SER A 243 -9.50 15.56 0.35
CA SER A 243 -8.32 14.96 -0.28
C SER A 243 -8.69 13.65 -0.97
N VAL A 244 -9.32 12.74 -0.24
CA VAL A 244 -9.71 11.42 -0.73
C VAL A 244 -10.85 11.52 -1.75
N GLY A 245 -11.86 12.37 -1.49
CA GLY A 245 -12.98 12.57 -2.42
C GLY A 245 -12.60 13.22 -3.75
N SER A 246 -11.51 14.01 -3.81
CA SER A 246 -11.03 14.59 -5.08
C SER A 246 -10.16 13.61 -5.89
N SER A 247 -9.53 12.64 -5.24
CA SER A 247 -8.61 11.69 -5.87
C SER A 247 -8.63 10.33 -5.16
N PRO A 248 -9.75 9.59 -5.26
CA PRO A 248 -9.92 8.33 -4.54
C PRO A 248 -8.97 7.22 -5.05
N GLU A 249 -8.63 7.25 -6.34
CA GLU A 249 -7.69 6.30 -6.98
C GLU A 249 -6.26 6.37 -6.41
N ASN A 250 -5.82 7.56 -5.97
CA ASN A 250 -4.44 7.78 -5.49
C ASN A 250 -4.34 7.84 -3.95
N SER A 251 -5.43 7.51 -3.26
CA SER A 251 -5.50 7.58 -1.79
C SER A 251 -4.87 6.35 -1.16
N THR A 252 -4.10 6.53 -0.08
CA THR A 252 -3.48 5.41 0.65
C THR A 252 -4.51 4.67 1.50
N GLU A 253 -4.25 3.41 1.84
CA GLU A 253 -5.16 2.59 2.65
C GLU A 253 -5.45 3.22 4.04
N ASP A 254 -4.46 3.86 4.65
CA ASP A 254 -4.64 4.63 5.88
C ASP A 254 -5.64 5.79 5.66
N ASP A 255 -5.47 6.59 4.60
CA ASP A 255 -6.37 7.71 4.26
C ASP A 255 -7.79 7.22 3.95
N ARG A 256 -7.94 6.05 3.30
CA ARG A 256 -9.24 5.43 3.00
C ARG A 256 -9.97 5.01 4.27
N SER A 257 -9.25 4.47 5.24
CA SER A 257 -9.81 4.12 6.56
C SER A 257 -10.26 5.35 7.35
N GLU A 258 -9.45 6.42 7.32
CA GLU A 258 -9.81 7.69 7.93
C GLU A 258 -11.03 8.30 7.24
N PHE A 259 -11.07 8.28 5.91
CA PHE A 259 -12.24 8.72 5.14
C PHE A 259 -13.50 7.95 5.51
N PHE A 260 -13.44 6.62 5.62
CA PHE A 260 -14.57 5.81 6.05
C PHE A 260 -15.07 6.21 7.44
N SER A 261 -14.18 6.41 8.41
CA SER A 261 -14.54 6.84 9.77
C SER A 261 -15.24 8.21 9.81
N VAL A 262 -14.80 9.13 8.94
CA VAL A 262 -15.40 10.45 8.78
C VAL A 262 -16.79 10.34 8.18
N VAL A 263 -16.95 9.52 7.13
CA VAL A 263 -18.24 9.26 6.47
C VAL A 263 -19.22 8.57 7.41
N ASP A 264 -18.80 7.56 8.17
CA ASP A 264 -19.63 6.86 9.16
C ASP A 264 -20.16 7.81 10.25
N THR A 265 -19.29 8.70 10.73
CA THR A 265 -19.68 9.74 11.70
C THR A 265 -20.71 10.70 11.08
N LEU A 266 -20.57 11.03 9.80
CA LEU A 266 -21.45 11.96 9.09
C LEU A 266 -22.81 11.32 8.77
N LEU A 267 -22.81 10.04 8.38
CA LEU A 267 -24.00 9.18 8.24
C LEU A 267 -24.79 9.09 9.54
N GLY A 268 -24.10 8.92 10.67
CA GLY A 268 -24.74 8.92 11.99
C GLY A 268 -25.40 10.26 12.38
N GLY A 269 -25.08 11.34 11.67
CA GLY A 269 -25.68 12.66 11.84
C GLY A 269 -26.87 12.97 10.93
N MET A 270 -27.24 12.05 10.02
CA MET A 270 -28.33 12.22 9.06
C MET A 270 -29.71 11.98 9.70
N PRO A 271 -30.80 12.54 9.13
CA PRO A 271 -32.16 12.19 9.55
C PRO A 271 -32.45 10.71 9.33
N GLU A 272 -33.16 10.08 10.27
CA GLU A 272 -33.49 8.64 10.23
C GLU A 272 -34.20 8.23 8.92
N ASP A 273 -34.99 9.12 8.34
CA ASP A 273 -35.71 8.87 7.08
C ASP A 273 -34.76 8.67 5.89
N ALA A 274 -33.67 9.44 5.81
CA ALA A 274 -32.67 9.33 4.73
C ALA A 274 -31.77 8.10 4.92
N ILE A 275 -31.46 7.76 6.18
CA ILE A 275 -30.71 6.55 6.49
C ILE A 275 -31.55 5.31 6.15
N ALA A 276 -32.85 5.32 6.44
CA ALA A 276 -33.74 4.20 6.11
C ALA A 276 -33.83 3.97 4.60
N GLU A 277 -33.94 5.04 3.81
CA GLU A 277 -33.94 4.96 2.34
C GLU A 277 -32.62 4.42 1.79
N PHE A 278 -31.48 4.84 2.37
CA PHE A 278 -30.16 4.34 2.00
C PHE A 278 -29.97 2.86 2.37
N VAL A 279 -30.38 2.44 3.56
CA VAL A 279 -30.23 1.02 4.01
C VAL A 279 -31.09 0.07 3.17
N ASP A 280 -32.21 0.54 2.63
CA ASP A 280 -33.06 -0.23 1.72
C ASP A 280 -32.54 -0.22 0.27
N SER A 281 -31.53 0.60 -0.07
CA SER A 281 -30.95 0.67 -1.41
C SER A 281 -29.85 -0.38 -1.63
N GLU A 282 -29.60 -0.72 -2.90
CA GLU A 282 -28.52 -1.65 -3.30
C GLU A 282 -27.13 -1.08 -2.96
N GLU A 283 -27.00 0.25 -2.83
CA GLU A 283 -25.76 0.96 -2.51
C GLU A 283 -25.27 0.67 -1.08
N PHE A 284 -26.16 0.23 -0.19
CA PHE A 284 -25.81 -0.19 1.15
C PHE A 284 -24.95 -1.45 1.18
N GLU A 285 -25.03 -2.31 0.17
CA GLU A 285 -24.18 -3.50 0.08
C GLU A 285 -22.71 -3.12 -0.11
N THR A 286 -22.44 -2.15 -1.01
CA THR A 286 -21.11 -1.57 -1.24
C THR A 286 -20.57 -0.92 0.03
N TYR A 287 -21.39 -0.11 0.72
CA TYR A 287 -21.04 0.48 2.02
C TYR A 287 -20.67 -0.57 3.08
N ARG A 288 -21.45 -1.65 3.18
CA ARG A 288 -21.21 -2.73 4.14
C ARG A 288 -19.93 -3.50 3.84
N ALA A 289 -19.65 -3.77 2.57
CA ALA A 289 -18.44 -4.45 2.14
C ALA A 289 -17.19 -3.62 2.47
N ILE A 290 -17.22 -2.32 2.18
CA ILE A 290 -16.17 -1.36 2.52
C ILE A 290 -15.99 -1.27 4.04
N GLY A 291 -17.08 -1.17 4.79
CA GLY A 291 -17.04 -1.13 6.25
C GLY A 291 -16.46 -2.40 6.87
N ALA A 292 -16.63 -3.56 6.24
CA ALA A 292 -15.98 -4.78 6.71
C ALA A 292 -14.46 -4.79 6.47
N MET A 293 -13.97 -4.03 5.48
CA MET A 293 -12.55 -3.92 5.17
C MET A 293 -11.84 -2.87 6.05
N TYR A 294 -12.50 -1.74 6.33
CA TYR A 294 -11.89 -0.57 6.99
C TYR A 294 -12.36 -0.30 8.44
N SER A 295 -13.18 -1.18 9.05
CA SER A 295 -13.64 -1.07 10.45
C SER A 295 -12.61 -1.45 11.51
#